data_AF-A0AAW2INH1-F1
#
_entry.id   AF-A0AAW2INH1-F1
#
_cell.length_a   1.000
_cell.length_b   1.000
_cell.length_c   1.000
_cell.angle_alpha   90.00
_cell.angle_beta   90.00
_cell.angle_gamma   90.00
#
_symmetry.space_group_name_H-M   'P 1'
#
loop_
_entity.id
_entity.type
_entity.pdbx_description
1 polymer ?
#
loop_
_entity_poly.entity_id
_entity_poly.type
_entity_poly.pdbx_seq_one_letter_code
_entity_poly.pdbx_strand_id
1 'polypeptide(L)'
;MHCMKEPYAVPNRHIRYAVMKLFFSARMIEGSFVLEHGVMMLSLVEKLKDLQADFDKEETYIDVVLQSLPPSYDQFIINYNINALEKSLNELTNILVQYAAMIENFVSSILVGETSTSKAKVKVVGCEKRKNDETFLLLLALQVLLLHC
;
A
#
# COMPACT_ATOMS: atom_id res chain seq x y z
N MET A 1 -21.73 52.53 -10.19
CA MET A 1 -20.91 51.47 -10.82
C MET A 1 -19.88 51.04 -9.77
N HIS A 2 -20.21 50.04 -8.96
CA HIS A 2 -19.35 49.60 -7.86
C HIS A 2 -18.13 48.87 -8.43
N CYS A 3 -16.95 49.42 -8.13
CA CYS A 3 -15.66 48.81 -8.38
C CYS A 3 -15.53 47.56 -7.49
N MET A 4 -15.74 46.38 -8.06
CA MET A 4 -15.21 45.15 -7.49
C MET A 4 -13.87 44.87 -8.17
N LYS A 5 -12.79 45.23 -7.48
CA LYS A 5 -11.50 44.60 -7.75
C LYS A 5 -11.66 43.15 -7.28
N GLU A 6 -11.57 42.20 -8.19
CA GLU A 6 -11.35 40.81 -7.81
C GLU A 6 -10.06 40.76 -6.97
N PRO A 7 -10.13 40.38 -5.68
CA PRO A 7 -8.94 40.24 -4.88
C PRO A 7 -8.29 38.93 -5.31
N TYR A 8 -7.25 39.02 -6.13
CA TYR A 8 -6.19 38.03 -6.31
C TYR A 8 -6.69 36.57 -6.30
N ALA A 9 -7.14 36.05 -7.43
CA ALA A 9 -7.46 34.63 -7.63
C ALA A 9 -6.21 33.72 -7.68
N VAL A 10 -5.25 33.94 -6.78
CA VAL A 10 -3.92 33.30 -6.72
C VAL A 10 -3.65 32.48 -5.42
N PRO A 11 -4.59 32.19 -4.50
CA PRO A 11 -4.34 31.21 -3.43
C PRO A 11 -4.42 29.75 -3.89
N ASN A 12 -5.28 29.41 -4.86
CA ASN A 12 -5.64 28.01 -5.11
C ASN A 12 -4.55 27.25 -5.91
N ARG A 13 -3.94 27.84 -6.94
CA ARG A 13 -2.98 27.14 -7.83
C ARG A 13 -1.73 26.65 -7.09
N HIS A 14 -1.14 27.47 -6.22
CA HIS A 14 0.10 27.10 -5.50
C HIS A 14 -0.16 26.00 -4.47
N ILE A 15 -1.26 26.09 -3.73
CA ILE A 15 -1.65 25.08 -2.74
C ILE A 15 -2.00 23.77 -3.46
N ARG A 16 -2.80 23.82 -4.52
CA ARG A 16 -3.13 22.66 -5.35
C ARG A 16 -1.88 21.96 -5.89
N TYR A 17 -0.94 22.73 -6.45
CA TYR A 17 0.34 22.18 -6.91
C TYR A 17 1.12 21.51 -5.78
N ALA A 18 1.17 22.11 -4.59
CA ALA A 18 1.87 21.54 -3.45
C ALA A 18 1.23 20.21 -2.99
N VAL A 19 -0.10 20.14 -2.90
CA VAL A 19 -0.82 18.91 -2.52
C VAL A 19 -0.63 17.82 -3.59
N MET A 20 -0.79 18.15 -4.88
CA MET A 20 -0.53 17.19 -5.97
C MET A 20 0.91 16.69 -5.94
N LYS A 21 1.89 17.59 -5.73
CA LYS A 21 3.30 17.21 -5.62
C LYS A 21 3.51 16.23 -4.47
N LEU A 22 2.95 16.50 -3.29
CA LEU A 22 3.03 15.58 -2.15
C LEU A 22 2.38 14.24 -2.47
N PHE A 23 1.19 14.25 -3.08
CA PHE A 23 0.46 13.04 -3.44
C PHE A 23 1.25 12.13 -4.41
N PHE A 24 1.76 12.69 -5.52
CA PHE A 24 2.49 11.90 -6.52
C PHE A 24 3.93 11.52 -6.10
N SER A 25 4.54 12.28 -5.18
CA SER A 25 5.89 11.99 -4.67
C SER A 25 5.91 11.21 -3.36
N ALA A 26 4.75 10.94 -2.76
CA ALA A 26 4.64 10.12 -1.57
C ALA A 26 5.22 8.72 -1.84
N ARG A 27 6.11 8.27 -0.96
CA ARG A 27 6.70 6.93 -0.98
C ARG A 27 6.76 6.44 0.44
N MET A 28 6.18 5.27 0.68
CA MET A 28 6.26 4.58 1.95
C MET A 28 7.66 4.01 2.13
N ILE A 29 8.19 4.13 3.35
CA ILE A 29 9.51 3.60 3.69
C ILE A 29 9.37 2.12 4.05
N GLU A 30 10.32 1.29 3.64
CA GLU A 30 10.39 -0.13 4.00
C GLU A 30 10.32 -0.31 5.53
N GLY A 31 9.43 -1.18 6.01
CA GLY A 31 9.24 -1.43 7.44
C GLY A 31 8.53 -0.32 8.24
N SER A 32 8.02 0.73 7.59
CA SER A 32 7.17 1.74 8.25
C SER A 32 5.71 1.28 8.38
N PHE A 33 4.93 1.96 9.22
CA PHE A 33 3.53 1.61 9.48
C PHE A 33 2.64 1.90 8.25
N VAL A 34 2.13 0.85 7.62
CA VAL A 34 1.26 0.96 6.43
C VAL A 34 -0.01 1.77 6.72
N LEU A 35 -0.54 1.68 7.94
CA LEU A 35 -1.73 2.43 8.36
C LEU A 35 -1.48 3.94 8.32
N GLU A 36 -0.33 4.39 8.84
CA GLU A 36 0.03 5.81 8.86
C GLU A 36 0.18 6.35 7.43
N HIS A 37 0.82 5.58 6.55
CA HIS A 37 0.93 5.92 5.14
C HIS A 37 -0.43 5.96 4.43
N GLY A 38 -1.30 4.97 4.66
CA GLY A 38 -2.65 4.94 4.10
C GLY A 38 -3.52 6.12 4.53
N VAL A 39 -3.51 6.46 5.82
CA VAL A 39 -4.21 7.64 6.36
C VAL A 39 -3.64 8.93 5.77
N MET A 40 -2.32 9.04 5.60
CA MET A 40 -1.70 10.18 4.93
C MET A 40 -2.22 10.33 3.50
N MET A 41 -2.23 9.25 2.71
CA MET A 41 -2.71 9.25 1.32
C MET A 41 -4.19 9.65 1.24
N LEU A 42 -5.05 9.08 2.11
CA LEU A 42 -6.47 9.46 2.23
C LEU A 42 -6.63 10.97 2.50
N SER A 43 -5.87 11.51 3.45
CA SER A 43 -5.92 12.94 3.79
C SER A 43 -5.49 13.85 2.63
N LEU A 44 -4.57 13.40 1.77
CA LEU A 44 -4.16 14.14 0.57
C LEU A 44 -5.26 14.11 -0.49
N VAL A 45 -5.98 12.99 -0.64
CA VAL A 45 -7.14 12.89 -1.54
C VAL A 45 -8.27 13.81 -1.10
N GLU A 46 -8.60 13.83 0.18
CA GLU A 46 -9.61 14.76 0.74
C GLU A 46 -9.23 16.22 0.45
N LYS A 47 -7.96 16.59 0.66
CA LYS A 47 -7.46 17.94 0.34
C LYS A 47 -7.55 18.26 -1.14
N LEU A 48 -7.35 17.29 -2.04
CA LEU A 48 -7.52 17.50 -3.48
C LEU A 48 -8.99 17.77 -3.83
N LYS A 49 -9.93 17.02 -3.23
CA LYS A 49 -11.38 17.23 -3.39
C LYS A 49 -11.80 18.61 -2.88
N ASP A 50 -11.33 19.02 -1.71
CA ASP A 50 -11.61 20.35 -1.14
C ASP A 50 -11.11 21.50 -2.03
N LEU A 51 -10.01 21.27 -2.75
CA LEU A 51 -9.42 22.23 -3.67
C LEU A 51 -10.04 22.20 -5.08
N GLN A 52 -11.05 21.34 -5.31
CA GLN A 52 -11.64 21.05 -6.64
C GLN A 52 -10.54 20.67 -7.65
N ALA A 53 -9.62 19.83 -7.18
CA ALA A 53 -8.44 19.33 -7.87
C ALA A 53 -8.43 17.80 -7.95
N ASP A 54 -9.60 17.20 -7.76
CA ASP A 54 -9.86 15.79 -7.84
C ASP A 54 -9.75 15.26 -9.28
N PHE A 55 -9.51 13.96 -9.38
CA PHE A 55 -9.54 13.21 -10.62
C PHE A 55 -10.92 12.62 -10.85
N ASP A 56 -11.36 12.60 -12.10
CA ASP A 56 -12.67 12.07 -12.52
C ASP A 56 -12.86 10.58 -12.16
N LYS A 57 -11.74 9.85 -12.03
CA LYS A 57 -11.68 8.40 -11.84
C LYS A 57 -11.07 8.06 -10.49
N GLU A 58 -11.81 7.35 -9.65
CA GLU A 58 -11.32 6.95 -8.32
C GLU A 58 -10.10 6.02 -8.41
N GLU A 59 -10.02 5.24 -9.49
CA GLU A 59 -8.91 4.34 -9.81
C GLU A 59 -7.57 5.07 -9.88
N THR A 60 -7.57 6.36 -10.26
CA THR A 60 -6.35 7.17 -10.31
C THR A 60 -5.73 7.32 -8.92
N TYR A 61 -6.54 7.45 -7.87
CA TYR A 61 -6.02 7.55 -6.51
C TYR A 61 -5.44 6.22 -6.04
N ILE A 62 -6.14 5.13 -6.36
CA ILE A 62 -5.73 3.76 -6.06
C ILE A 62 -4.38 3.47 -6.70
N ASP A 63 -4.23 3.76 -7.99
CA ASP A 63 -2.99 3.57 -8.73
C ASP A 63 -1.80 4.31 -8.10
N VAL A 64 -2.03 5.54 -7.63
CA VAL A 64 -0.98 6.34 -6.96
C VAL A 64 -0.65 5.77 -5.59
N VAL A 65 -1.65 5.29 -4.83
CA VAL A 65 -1.41 4.60 -3.56
C VAL A 65 -0.61 3.32 -3.77
N LEU A 66 -0.99 2.47 -4.72
CA LEU A 66 -0.25 1.24 -5.05
C LEU A 66 1.20 1.55 -5.46
N GLN A 67 1.42 2.58 -6.28
CA GLN A 67 2.77 3.02 -6.69
C GLN A 67 3.60 3.62 -5.54
N SER A 68 2.96 4.06 -4.46
CA SER A 68 3.65 4.63 -3.31
C SER A 68 4.17 3.56 -2.34
N LEU A 69 3.71 2.32 -2.45
CA LEU A 69 4.12 1.21 -1.60
C LEU A 69 5.57 0.80 -1.89
N PRO A 70 6.29 0.24 -0.89
CA PRO A 70 7.64 -0.23 -1.10
C PRO A 70 7.66 -1.62 -1.77
N PRO A 71 8.82 -2.07 -2.31
CA PRO A 71 8.91 -3.32 -3.08
C PRO A 71 8.46 -4.59 -2.34
N SER A 72 8.48 -4.60 -1.00
CA SER A 72 7.93 -5.72 -0.22
C SER A 72 6.44 -5.98 -0.44
N TYR A 73 5.71 -5.01 -1.02
CA TYR A 73 4.29 -5.11 -1.35
C TYR A 73 4.03 -5.50 -2.81
N ASP A 74 5.06 -5.81 -3.62
CA ASP A 74 4.88 -6.17 -5.04
C ASP A 74 3.92 -7.36 -5.23
N GLN A 75 3.99 -8.36 -4.35
CA GLN A 75 3.08 -9.51 -4.39
C GLN A 75 1.63 -9.11 -4.11
N PHE A 76 1.41 -8.16 -3.21
CA PHE A 76 0.09 -7.59 -2.95
C PHE A 76 -0.44 -6.87 -4.18
N ILE A 77 0.38 -6.02 -4.83
CA ILE A 77 -0.01 -5.25 -6.01
C ILE A 77 -0.40 -6.18 -7.17
N ILE A 78 0.41 -7.21 -7.45
CA ILE A 78 0.11 -8.22 -8.47
C ILE A 78 -1.24 -8.88 -8.20
N ASN A 79 -1.49 -9.28 -6.96
CA ASN A 79 -2.74 -9.93 -6.58
C ASN A 79 -3.95 -8.99 -6.65
N TYR A 80 -3.79 -7.74 -6.22
CA TYR A 80 -4.84 -6.74 -6.32
C TYR A 80 -5.27 -6.51 -7.78
N ASN A 81 -4.29 -6.36 -8.67
CA ASN A 81 -4.52 -6.12 -10.09
C ASN A 81 -5.16 -7.33 -10.81
N ILE A 82 -4.70 -8.55 -10.51
CA ILE A 82 -5.24 -9.78 -11.13
C ILE A 82 -6.70 -10.01 -10.75
N ASN A 83 -7.08 -9.70 -9.51
CA ASN A 83 -8.45 -9.89 -9.05
C ASN A 83 -9.42 -8.79 -9.53
N ALA A 84 -8.94 -7.80 -10.30
CA ALA A 84 -9.73 -6.73 -10.92
C ALA A 84 -10.75 -6.11 -9.94
N LEU A 85 -10.26 -5.78 -8.75
CA LEU A 85 -11.11 -5.37 -7.64
C LEU A 85 -11.52 -3.90 -7.83
N GLU A 86 -12.80 -3.69 -8.15
CA GLU A 86 -13.46 -2.39 -8.03
C GLU A 86 -13.66 -2.07 -6.55
N LYS A 87 -12.59 -1.66 -5.88
CA LYS A 87 -12.60 -1.28 -4.46
C LYS A 87 -12.39 0.22 -4.33
N SER A 88 -13.07 0.82 -3.35
CA SER A 88 -12.83 2.19 -2.95
C SER A 88 -11.47 2.35 -2.29
N LEU A 89 -10.97 3.59 -2.24
CA LEU A 89 -9.69 3.90 -1.58
C LEU A 89 -9.66 3.52 -0.08
N ASN A 90 -10.82 3.60 0.59
CA ASN A 90 -10.97 3.19 1.98
C ASN A 90 -10.83 1.68 2.16
N GLU A 91 -11.46 0.89 1.27
CA GLU A 91 -11.34 -0.56 1.28
C GLU A 91 -9.91 -1.00 0.99
N LEU A 92 -9.25 -0.38 0.00
CA LEU A 92 -7.82 -0.62 -0.28
C LEU A 92 -6.96 -0.43 0.98
N THR A 93 -7.19 0.66 1.72
CA THR A 93 -6.45 0.97 2.95
C THR A 93 -6.67 -0.12 4.01
N ASN A 94 -7.91 -0.58 4.20
CA ASN A 94 -8.21 -1.66 5.15
C ASN A 94 -7.56 -2.99 4.74
N ILE A 95 -7.57 -3.33 3.46
CA ILE A 95 -6.93 -4.56 2.95
C ILE A 95 -5.41 -4.48 3.16
N LEU A 96 -4.78 -3.34 2.88
CA LEU A 96 -3.35 -3.11 3.09
C LEU A 96 -2.94 -3.31 4.56
N VAL A 97 -3.73 -2.79 5.51
CA VAL A 97 -3.49 -2.96 6.95
C VAL A 97 -3.57 -4.42 7.36
N GLN A 98 -4.58 -5.15 6.88
CA GLN A 98 -4.72 -6.57 7.16
C GLN A 98 -3.57 -7.39 6.56
N TYR A 99 -3.14 -7.05 5.34
CA TYR A 99 -2.01 -7.70 4.68
C TYR A 99 -0.70 -7.50 5.46
N ALA A 100 -0.41 -6.29 5.91
CA ALA A 100 0.78 -6.02 6.73
C ALA A 100 0.78 -6.83 8.03
N ALA A 101 -0.35 -6.87 8.75
CA ALA A 101 -0.49 -7.68 9.96
C ALA A 101 -0.30 -9.18 9.67
N MET A 102 -0.76 -9.66 8.51
CA MET A 102 -0.53 -11.04 8.09
C MET A 102 0.96 -11.34 7.91
N ILE A 103 1.71 -10.46 7.24
CA ILE A 103 3.16 -10.61 7.04
C ILE A 103 3.89 -10.66 8.39
N GLU A 104 3.56 -9.77 9.33
CA GLU A 104 4.19 -9.76 10.65
C GLU A 104 3.94 -11.06 11.44
N ASN A 105 2.71 -11.57 11.40
CA ASN A 105 2.34 -12.84 12.03
C ASN A 105 3.05 -14.03 11.37
N PHE A 106 3.22 -13.96 10.05
CA PHE A 106 3.90 -14.98 9.27
C PHE A 106 5.39 -15.05 9.62
N VAL A 107 6.08 -13.91 9.63
CA VAL A 107 7.50 -13.80 10.02
C VAL A 107 7.71 -14.29 11.45
N SER A 108 6.81 -13.93 12.36
CA SER A 108 6.84 -14.38 13.77
C SER A 108 6.69 -15.90 13.89
N SER A 109 5.83 -16.51 13.07
CA SER A 109 5.61 -17.97 13.06
C SER A 109 6.81 -18.75 12.53
N ILE A 110 7.55 -18.21 11.55
CA ILE A 110 8.78 -18.83 11.05
C ILE A 110 9.88 -18.81 12.12
N LEU A 111 10.05 -17.70 12.83
CA LEU A 111 11.15 -17.53 13.80
C LEU A 111 11.04 -18.48 15.02
N VAL A 112 9.83 -18.94 15.35
CA VAL A 112 9.57 -19.90 16.46
C VAL A 112 9.85 -21.36 16.05
N GLY A 113 10.05 -21.64 14.75
CA GLY A 113 10.28 -23.00 14.23
C GLY A 113 11.73 -23.50 14.24
N GLU A 114 12.72 -22.64 14.52
CA GLU A 114 14.16 -22.96 14.34
C GLU A 114 14.97 -23.06 15.65
N THR A 115 14.39 -23.63 16.72
CA THR A 115 15.20 -24.10 17.86
C THR A 115 15.00 -25.59 18.12
N SER A 116 15.70 -26.42 17.34
CA SER A 116 16.15 -27.73 17.84
C SER A 116 17.54 -28.06 17.30
N THR A 117 18.45 -28.24 18.26
CA THR A 117 19.88 -28.49 18.19
C THR A 117 20.31 -29.73 17.38
N SER A 118 21.44 -29.66 16.66
CA SER A 118 22.65 -30.47 16.96
C SER A 118 23.76 -30.28 15.92
N LYS A 119 25.01 -30.29 16.42
CA LYS A 119 26.27 -30.26 15.67
C LYS A 119 26.45 -31.56 14.85
N ALA A 120 26.67 -31.46 13.54
CA ALA A 120 27.49 -32.41 12.79
C ALA A 120 27.97 -31.80 11.45
N LYS A 121 29.22 -32.06 11.10
CA LYS A 121 29.96 -31.49 9.96
C LYS A 121 29.85 -32.43 8.75
N VAL A 122 29.15 -32.03 7.67
CA VAL A 122 29.21 -32.67 6.33
C VAL A 122 29.21 -31.60 5.23
N LYS A 123 30.00 -31.85 4.19
CA LYS A 123 30.38 -30.95 3.09
C LYS A 123 29.49 -31.19 1.85
N VAL A 124 28.96 -30.08 1.30
CA VAL A 124 28.42 -29.81 -0.06
C VAL A 124 27.37 -30.79 -0.62
N VAL A 125 26.16 -30.28 -0.88
CA VAL A 125 25.41 -30.29 -2.17
C VAL A 125 24.08 -29.57 -1.93
N GLY A 126 23.65 -28.78 -2.92
CA GLY A 126 22.57 -27.80 -2.80
C GLY A 126 21.23 -28.34 -2.32
N CYS A 127 20.42 -27.44 -1.74
CA CYS A 127 18.99 -27.65 -1.61
C CYS A 127 18.25 -26.31 -1.75
N GLU A 128 17.91 -25.99 -2.99
CA GLU A 128 16.78 -25.15 -3.32
C GLU A 128 15.51 -25.92 -2.93
N LYS A 129 14.81 -25.47 -1.86
CA LYS A 129 13.42 -25.81 -1.41
C LYS A 129 13.32 -25.38 0.07
N ARG A 130 12.51 -24.40 0.48
CA ARG A 130 11.03 -24.39 0.49
C ARG A 130 10.52 -22.94 0.39
N LYS A 131 10.34 -22.40 -0.81
CA LYS A 131 9.69 -21.08 -1.01
C LYS A 131 8.26 -21.18 -1.58
N ASN A 132 7.82 -22.37 -1.96
CA ASN A 132 6.56 -22.55 -2.69
C ASN A 132 5.36 -22.80 -1.77
N ASP A 133 5.55 -23.44 -0.62
CA ASP A 133 4.42 -23.75 0.28
C ASP A 133 3.96 -22.50 1.04
N GLU A 134 4.92 -21.66 1.44
CA GLU A 134 4.69 -20.42 2.17
C GLU A 134 4.07 -19.31 1.29
N THR A 135 4.52 -19.21 0.04
CA THR A 135 3.92 -18.29 -0.93
C THR A 135 2.50 -18.70 -1.30
N PHE A 136 2.21 -20.01 -1.32
CA PHE A 136 0.87 -20.54 -1.56
C PHE A 136 -0.09 -20.24 -0.40
N LEU A 137 0.36 -20.33 0.85
CA LEU A 137 -0.43 -19.95 2.03
C LEU A 137 -0.71 -18.45 2.09
N LEU A 138 0.29 -17.61 1.79
CA LEU A 138 0.10 -16.17 1.65
C LEU A 138 -0.87 -15.84 0.50
N LEU A 139 -0.79 -16.55 -0.62
CA LEU A 139 -1.70 -16.38 -1.75
C LEU A 139 -3.15 -16.75 -1.40
N LEU A 140 -3.36 -17.88 -0.72
CA LEU A 140 -4.68 -18.32 -0.27
C LEU A 140 -5.29 -17.34 0.75
N ALA A 141 -4.49 -16.87 1.72
CA ALA A 141 -4.97 -15.93 2.70
C ALA A 141 -5.24 -14.54 2.09
N LEU A 142 -4.43 -14.10 1.13
CA LEU A 142 -4.72 -12.94 0.29
C LEU A 142 -6.04 -13.13 -0.47
N GLN A 143 -6.29 -14.29 -1.08
CA GLN A 143 -7.57 -14.57 -1.74
C GLN A 143 -8.75 -14.51 -0.76
N VAL A 144 -8.61 -15.03 0.45
CA VAL A 144 -9.64 -14.93 1.50
C VAL A 144 -9.87 -13.46 1.91
N LEU A 145 -8.81 -12.68 2.11
CA LEU A 145 -8.89 -11.24 2.44
C LEU A 145 -9.61 -10.44 1.35
N LEU A 146 -9.38 -10.78 0.09
CA LEU A 146 -9.99 -10.11 -1.06
C LEU A 146 -11.46 -10.53 -1.29
N LEU A 147 -11.90 -11.70 -0.82
CA LEU A 147 -13.29 -12.17 -0.92
C LEU A 147 -14.21 -11.70 0.23
N HIS A 148 -13.65 -11.29 1.37
CA HIS A 148 -14.41 -11.01 2.60
C HIS A 148 -14.43 -9.52 3.02
N CYS A 149 -13.81 -8.63 2.25
CA CYS A 149 -14.05 -7.17 2.29
C CYS A 149 -14.83 -6.77 1.05
#